data_AF-A0A1H8P405-F1
#
_entry.id   AF-A0A1H8P405-F1
#
_cell.length_a   1.000
_cell.length_b   1.000
_cell.length_c   1.000
_cell.angle_alpha   90.00
_cell.angle_beta   90.00
_cell.angle_gamma   90.00
#
_symmetry.space_group_name_H-M   'P 1'
#
loop_
_entity.id
_entity.type
_entity.pdbx_description
1 polymer ?
#
loop_
_entity_poly.entity_id
_entity_poly.type
_entity_poly.pdbx_seq_one_letter_code
_entity_poly.pdbx_strand_id
1 'polypeptide(L)'
;MNEEEQVSPPSDQPPYLHIADVLRGEIEDGVFPIGERLPSQAELEKRFDVSRPTVQRALTALRKDGYIDNQRGRSAEVLHWRRTAGTQPSGWGTPGPTFAVLDSEITAAFEAEDITIDVYSLSAETLNTALAVPLNRVLRRELTPASIRMRLVLPSLDARLAIPRLVEGDSDWPLQRLRALVRAQTVSLDSAFNQITQQPDLPVRSSLEVRTVPVTPLHKLYVLNGSTVLTGHYQVLPREVAWGVHRGEIYDVLGIGAVLFPYRADPEHSDSHSSRFVSESRDWFESLWSNIAEPMKLDE
;
A
#
# COMPACT_ATOMS: atom_id res chain seq x y z
N MET A 1 16.73 -8.11 31.91
CA MET A 1 16.32 -6.79 32.47
C MET A 1 16.37 -5.87 31.28
N ASN A 2 15.22 -5.63 30.67
CA ASN A 2 15.12 -5.01 29.34
C ASN A 2 15.21 -3.49 29.49
N GLU A 3 16.24 -2.89 28.89
CA GLU A 3 16.35 -1.46 28.69
C GLU A 3 15.51 -1.13 27.43
N GLU A 4 14.33 -0.56 27.63
CA GLU A 4 13.56 0.07 26.55
C GLU A 4 14.30 1.35 26.12
N GLU A 5 14.82 1.33 24.90
CA GLU A 5 15.62 2.39 24.29
C GLU A 5 14.76 3.65 24.09
N GLN A 6 14.93 4.65 24.98
CA GLN A 6 14.25 5.93 24.92
C GLN A 6 14.73 6.74 23.71
N VAL A 7 13.87 6.89 22.70
CA VAL A 7 14.12 7.72 21.52
C VAL A 7 14.07 9.20 21.92
N SER A 8 15.25 9.81 22.13
CA SER A 8 15.37 11.23 22.45
C SER A 8 15.32 12.09 21.17
N PRO A 9 14.69 13.29 21.20
CA PRO A 9 14.60 14.16 20.03
C PRO A 9 15.97 14.77 19.65
N PRO A 10 16.27 14.99 18.34
CA PRO A 10 17.45 15.75 17.91
C PRO A 10 17.33 17.23 18.33
N SER A 11 18.48 17.86 18.57
CA SER A 11 18.63 19.14 19.30
C SER A 11 18.05 20.40 18.64
N ASP A 12 17.35 20.30 17.50
CA ASP A 12 16.79 21.47 16.80
C ASP A 12 15.36 21.27 16.26
N GLN A 13 14.72 20.12 16.51
CA GLN A 13 13.34 19.87 16.08
C GLN A 13 12.37 20.00 17.27
N PRO A 14 11.28 20.78 17.15
CA PRO A 14 10.22 20.79 18.16
C PRO A 14 9.73 19.37 18.49
N PRO A 15 9.67 18.96 19.78
CA PRO A 15 9.35 17.58 20.18
C PRO A 15 8.04 17.02 19.60
N TYR A 16 7.05 17.88 19.35
CA TYR A 16 5.79 17.46 18.74
C TYR A 16 5.91 17.09 17.26
N LEU A 17 6.85 17.68 16.52
CA LEU A 17 7.11 17.32 15.13
C LEU A 17 7.84 15.98 15.06
N HIS A 18 8.76 15.73 15.97
CA HIS A 18 9.42 14.43 16.09
C HIS A 18 8.40 13.30 16.31
N ILE A 19 7.47 13.47 17.25
CA ILE A 19 6.41 12.48 17.51
C ILE A 19 5.51 12.31 16.28
N ALA A 20 5.17 13.42 15.59
CA ALA A 20 4.36 13.34 14.37
C ALA A 20 5.09 12.58 13.26
N ASP A 21 6.39 12.79 13.07
CA ASP A 21 7.18 12.11 12.05
C ASP A 21 7.32 10.61 12.33
N VAL A 22 7.54 10.22 13.59
CA VAL A 22 7.60 8.80 14.00
C VAL A 22 6.26 8.13 13.73
N LEU A 23 5.16 8.70 14.23
CA LEU A 23 3.82 8.14 14.01
C LEU A 23 3.43 8.13 12.53
N ARG A 24 3.89 9.11 11.74
CA ARG A 24 3.69 9.13 10.29
C ARG A 24 4.41 7.96 9.63
N GLY A 25 5.68 7.76 9.96
CA GLY A 25 6.46 6.62 9.50
C GLY A 25 5.80 5.29 9.86
N GLU A 26 5.28 5.15 11.09
CA GLU A 26 4.58 3.94 11.53
C GLU A 26 3.26 3.68 10.80
N ILE A 27 2.50 4.74 10.49
CA ILE A 27 1.30 4.61 9.66
C ILE A 27 1.69 4.19 8.24
N GLU A 28 2.74 4.78 7.67
CA GLU A 28 3.23 4.46 6.32
C GLU A 28 3.91 3.10 6.20
N ASP A 29 4.55 2.63 7.27
CA ASP A 29 5.18 1.31 7.34
C ASP A 29 4.15 0.21 7.67
N GLY A 30 2.88 0.59 7.86
CA GLY A 30 1.78 -0.33 8.15
C GLY A 30 1.76 -0.86 9.59
N VAL A 31 2.56 -0.29 10.49
CA VAL A 31 2.52 -0.58 11.95
C VAL A 31 1.16 -0.17 12.53
N PHE A 32 0.59 0.94 12.03
CA PHE A 32 -0.78 1.33 12.31
C PHE A 32 -1.60 1.33 11.01
N PRO A 33 -2.37 0.26 10.73
CA PRO A 33 -3.15 0.15 9.51
C PRO A 33 -4.22 1.24 9.38
N ILE A 34 -4.58 1.58 8.14
CA ILE A 34 -5.69 2.49 7.84
C ILE A 34 -7.00 1.93 8.41
N GLY A 35 -7.78 2.76 9.10
CA GLY A 35 -9.02 2.37 9.79
C GLY A 35 -8.80 1.82 11.21
N GLU A 36 -7.56 1.58 11.61
CA GLU A 36 -7.23 1.23 12.99
C GLU A 36 -7.03 2.46 13.88
N ARG A 37 -6.99 2.22 15.20
CA ARG A 37 -6.83 3.27 16.19
C ARG A 37 -5.36 3.40 16.58
N LEU A 38 -4.86 4.63 16.56
CA LEU A 38 -3.62 4.95 17.23
C LEU A 38 -3.74 4.71 18.75
N PRO A 39 -2.60 4.46 19.43
CA PRO A 39 -2.56 4.47 20.88
C PRO A 39 -3.16 5.75 21.46
N SER A 40 -3.78 5.63 22.63
CA SER A 40 -4.37 6.76 23.36
C SER A 40 -3.34 7.82 23.71
N GLN A 41 -3.79 9.05 24.00
CA GLN A 41 -2.89 10.13 24.41
C GLN A 41 -2.02 9.72 25.62
N ALA A 42 -2.61 9.02 26.59
CA ALA A 42 -1.87 8.55 27.77
C ALA A 42 -0.80 7.49 27.42
N GLU A 43 -1.09 6.61 26.47
CA GLU A 43 -0.12 5.63 25.97
C GLU A 43 1.00 6.32 25.17
N LEU A 44 0.68 7.33 24.37
CA LEU A 44 1.66 8.13 23.64
C LEU A 44 2.51 9.01 24.57
N GLU A 45 1.91 9.60 25.60
CA GLU A 45 2.62 10.34 26.66
C GLU A 45 3.66 9.45 27.33
N LYS A 46 3.27 8.23 27.71
CA LYS A 46 4.16 7.24 28.31
C LYS A 46 5.22 6.76 27.32
N ARG A 47 4.84 6.51 26.07
CA ARG A 47 5.74 5.98 25.03
C ARG A 47 6.86 6.95 24.66
N PHE A 48 6.52 8.24 24.54
CA PHE A 48 7.45 9.27 24.10
C PHE A 48 8.04 10.10 25.25
N ASP A 49 7.66 9.80 26.50
CA ASP A 49 8.03 10.56 27.71
C ASP A 49 7.86 12.08 27.55
N VAL A 50 6.68 12.49 27.07
CA VAL A 50 6.36 13.91 26.83
C VAL A 50 5.05 14.32 27.49
N SER A 51 4.91 15.63 27.67
CA SER A 51 3.68 16.22 28.17
C SER A 51 2.50 16.05 27.21
N ARG A 52 1.30 15.88 27.76
CA ARG A 52 0.03 15.82 27.01
C ARG A 52 -0.14 16.90 25.93
N PRO A 53 0.19 18.20 26.18
CA PRO A 53 0.11 19.22 25.13
C PRO A 53 1.03 18.96 23.94
N THR A 54 2.18 18.31 24.15
CA THR A 54 3.13 17.95 23.10
C THR A 54 2.58 16.83 22.22
N VAL A 55 2.02 15.78 22.82
CA VAL A 55 1.29 14.73 22.10
C VAL A 55 0.11 15.31 21.33
N GLN A 56 -0.65 16.22 21.94
CA GLN A 56 -1.78 16.85 21.28
C GLN A 56 -1.37 17.70 20.07
N ARG A 57 -0.22 18.39 20.14
CA ARG A 57 0.36 19.10 18.98
C ARG A 57 0.82 18.14 17.89
N ALA A 58 1.40 17.00 18.24
CA ALA A 58 1.82 15.97 17.28
C ALA A 58 0.61 15.38 16.52
N LEU A 59 -0.44 14.97 17.26
CA LEU A 59 -1.69 14.49 16.67
C LEU A 59 -2.39 15.58 15.84
N THR A 60 -2.25 16.86 16.22
CA THR A 60 -2.79 17.97 15.42
C THR A 60 -2.03 18.13 14.10
N ALA A 61 -0.70 17.94 14.11
CA ALA A 61 0.11 17.94 12.89
C ALA A 61 -0.29 16.77 11.97
N LEU A 62 -0.40 15.55 12.50
CA LEU A 62 -0.87 14.38 11.74
C LEU A 62 -2.27 14.58 11.15
N ARG A 63 -3.18 15.19 11.91
CA ARG A 63 -4.53 15.52 11.43
C ARG A 63 -4.48 16.57 10.32
N LYS A 64 -3.66 17.61 10.48
CA LYS A 64 -3.46 18.65 9.46
C LYS A 64 -2.92 18.04 8.16
N ASP A 65 -2.04 17.05 8.29
CA ASP A 65 -1.43 16.33 7.17
C ASP A 65 -2.34 15.22 6.61
N GLY A 66 -3.52 14.99 7.22
CA GLY A 66 -4.54 14.07 6.74
C GLY A 66 -4.37 12.59 7.14
N TYR A 67 -3.42 12.28 8.03
CA TYR A 67 -3.11 10.91 8.45
C TYR A 67 -4.10 10.32 9.46
N ILE A 68 -4.83 11.16 10.22
CA ILE A 68 -5.74 10.72 11.29
C ILE A 68 -6.98 11.61 11.43
N ASP A 69 -8.06 11.07 11.98
CA ASP A 69 -9.27 11.80 12.41
C ASP A 69 -9.57 11.54 13.88
N ASN A 70 -10.28 12.46 14.53
CA ASN A 70 -10.81 12.25 15.87
C ASN A 70 -12.33 12.12 15.85
N GLN A 71 -12.84 10.99 16.32
CA GLN A 71 -14.17 10.98 16.91
C GLN A 71 -14.11 11.61 18.30
N ARG A 72 -15.02 12.56 18.58
CA ARG A 72 -15.08 13.31 19.84
C ARG A 72 -15.00 12.36 21.05
N GLY A 73 -13.92 12.46 21.82
CA GLY A 73 -13.73 11.76 23.10
C GLY A 73 -13.08 10.37 23.04
N ARG A 74 -12.60 9.89 21.88
CA ARG A 74 -11.90 8.60 21.75
C ARG A 74 -10.62 8.69 20.89
N SER A 75 -9.77 7.67 21.02
CA SER A 75 -8.50 7.41 20.30
C SER A 75 -8.57 7.77 18.81
N ALA A 76 -7.50 8.38 18.28
CA ALA A 76 -7.44 8.84 16.91
C ALA A 76 -7.47 7.65 15.94
N GLU A 77 -8.27 7.74 14.89
CA GLU A 77 -8.39 6.71 13.86
C GLU A 77 -7.49 7.09 12.68
N VAL A 78 -6.70 6.12 12.18
CA VAL A 78 -5.83 6.31 11.01
C VAL A 78 -6.70 6.49 9.79
N LEU A 79 -6.60 7.67 9.18
CA LEU A 79 -7.36 8.02 8.00
C LEU A 79 -6.69 7.52 6.73
N HIS A 80 -7.54 7.34 5.73
CA HIS A 80 -7.14 7.48 4.34
C HIS A 80 -6.65 8.90 4.08
N TRP A 81 -5.34 9.12 3.99
CA TRP A 81 -4.78 10.43 3.74
C TRP A 81 -4.99 10.89 2.29
N ARG A 82 -6.15 11.49 2.05
CA ARG A 82 -6.49 12.49 1.01
C ARG A 82 -7.99 12.77 1.08
N ARG A 83 -8.41 13.52 2.10
CA ARG A 83 -9.58 14.39 1.99
C ARG A 83 -9.10 15.84 1.94
N THR A 84 -8.40 16.20 0.87
CA THR A 84 -8.39 17.61 0.46
C THR A 84 -9.80 17.94 -0.01
N ALA A 85 -10.37 18.96 0.62
CA ALA A 85 -11.68 19.53 0.35
C ALA A 85 -12.01 19.58 -1.16
N GLY A 86 -13.17 19.04 -1.54
CA GLY A 86 -13.80 19.31 -2.84
C GLY A 86 -13.80 18.18 -3.89
N THR A 87 -13.37 16.95 -3.57
CA THR A 87 -13.50 15.84 -4.53
C THR A 87 -14.91 15.25 -4.43
N GLN A 88 -15.72 15.43 -5.47
CA GLN A 88 -16.90 14.59 -5.71
C GLN A 88 -16.49 13.11 -5.57
N PRO A 89 -17.41 12.19 -5.21
CA PRO A 89 -17.13 10.76 -5.42
C PRO A 89 -16.62 10.62 -6.85
N SER A 90 -15.40 10.13 -7.03
CA SER A 90 -14.88 9.83 -8.36
C SER A 90 -15.91 8.89 -8.97
N GLY A 91 -16.64 9.36 -9.99
CA GLY A 91 -17.54 8.49 -10.72
C GLY A 91 -16.76 7.27 -11.20
N TRP A 92 -17.43 6.12 -11.27
CA TRP A 92 -16.86 4.92 -11.87
C TRP A 92 -16.10 5.27 -13.16
N GLY A 93 -14.83 4.85 -13.29
CA GLY A 93 -14.00 5.20 -14.44
C GLY A 93 -13.41 6.62 -14.46
N THR A 94 -13.41 7.36 -13.34
CA THR A 94 -12.77 8.68 -13.25
C THR A 94 -11.41 8.58 -12.55
N PRO A 95 -10.34 9.22 -13.08
CA PRO A 95 -9.07 9.31 -12.36
C PRO A 95 -9.24 9.93 -10.98
N GLY A 96 -8.51 9.40 -10.00
CA GLY A 96 -8.67 9.83 -8.61
C GLY A 96 -7.58 9.31 -7.68
N PRO A 97 -7.67 9.63 -6.38
CA PRO A 97 -6.74 9.12 -5.38
C PRO A 97 -6.61 7.60 -5.46
N THR A 98 -5.38 7.09 -5.40
CA THR A 98 -5.05 5.68 -5.64
C THR A 98 -5.96 4.72 -4.90
N PHE A 99 -6.12 4.89 -3.59
CA PHE A 99 -6.95 3.97 -2.83
C PHE A 99 -8.42 4.08 -3.18
N ALA A 100 -8.98 5.29 -3.35
CA ALA A 100 -10.40 5.45 -3.67
C ALA A 100 -10.78 4.78 -5.00
N VAL A 101 -9.91 4.92 -6.02
CA VAL A 101 -10.10 4.25 -7.31
C VAL A 101 -9.91 2.76 -7.16
N LEU A 102 -8.82 2.31 -6.53
CA LEU A 102 -8.52 0.88 -6.39
C LEU A 102 -9.60 0.12 -5.60
N ASP A 103 -10.09 0.69 -4.50
CA ASP A 103 -11.15 0.11 -3.67
C ASP A 103 -12.45 -0.09 -4.46
N SER A 104 -12.90 0.96 -5.17
CA SER A 104 -14.09 0.89 -6.03
C SER A 104 -13.94 -0.15 -7.14
N GLU A 105 -12.77 -0.21 -7.77
CA GLU A 105 -12.50 -1.06 -8.93
C GLU A 105 -12.28 -2.52 -8.55
N ILE A 106 -11.65 -2.80 -7.40
CA ILE A 106 -11.55 -4.15 -6.85
C ILE A 106 -12.92 -4.64 -6.39
N THR A 107 -13.70 -3.81 -5.70
CA THR A 107 -15.06 -4.19 -5.29
C THR A 107 -15.90 -4.62 -6.49
N ALA A 108 -15.81 -3.86 -7.59
CA ALA A 108 -16.45 -4.21 -8.85
C ALA A 108 -15.92 -5.51 -9.46
N ALA A 109 -14.61 -5.71 -9.48
CA ALA A 109 -13.99 -6.92 -10.03
C ALA A 109 -14.45 -8.19 -9.31
N PHE A 110 -14.75 -8.09 -8.01
CA PHE A 110 -15.24 -9.20 -7.18
C PHE A 110 -16.71 -9.58 -7.41
N GLU A 111 -17.43 -8.90 -8.31
CA GLU A 111 -18.76 -9.31 -8.76
C GLU A 111 -18.70 -10.43 -9.82
N ALA A 112 -17.53 -10.71 -10.39
CA ALA A 112 -17.34 -11.75 -11.40
C ALA A 112 -17.27 -13.16 -10.79
N GLU A 113 -17.64 -14.17 -11.59
CA GLU A 113 -17.53 -15.58 -11.21
C GLU A 113 -16.06 -16.04 -11.18
N ASP A 114 -15.26 -15.65 -12.17
CA ASP A 114 -13.83 -15.92 -12.23
C ASP A 114 -13.05 -14.61 -12.12
N ILE A 115 -12.40 -14.41 -10.99
CA ILE A 115 -11.67 -13.17 -10.66
C ILE A 115 -10.19 -13.35 -11.03
N THR A 116 -9.65 -12.41 -11.81
CA THR A 116 -8.22 -12.36 -12.11
C THR A 116 -7.64 -11.00 -11.80
N ILE A 117 -6.54 -10.94 -11.04
CA ILE A 117 -5.88 -9.70 -10.67
C ILE A 117 -4.37 -9.83 -10.95
N ASP A 118 -3.87 -9.08 -11.93
CA ASP A 118 -2.45 -8.98 -12.21
C ASP A 118 -1.92 -7.63 -11.73
N VAL A 119 -0.80 -7.62 -11.01
CA VAL A 119 -0.29 -6.41 -10.35
C VAL A 119 1.19 -6.23 -10.60
N TYR A 120 1.58 -5.01 -11.01
CA TYR A 120 2.96 -4.55 -10.98
C TYR A 120 3.06 -3.30 -10.10
N SER A 121 3.85 -3.38 -9.03
CA SER A 121 3.96 -2.27 -8.07
C SER A 121 5.25 -2.33 -7.25
N LEU A 122 5.59 -1.23 -6.58
CA LEU A 122 6.71 -1.15 -5.65
C LEU A 122 6.49 -1.96 -4.36
N SER A 123 5.25 -2.06 -3.89
CA SER A 123 4.82 -2.87 -2.75
C SER A 123 3.37 -3.35 -2.94
N ALA A 124 2.92 -4.31 -2.13
CA ALA A 124 1.54 -4.81 -2.12
C ALA A 124 0.62 -4.08 -1.12
N GLU A 125 1.09 -3.01 -0.47
CA GLU A 125 0.39 -2.38 0.65
C GLU A 125 -1.01 -1.85 0.29
N THR A 126 -1.12 -0.99 -0.73
CA THR A 126 -2.42 -0.45 -1.15
C THR A 126 -3.37 -1.56 -1.63
N LEU A 127 -2.83 -2.60 -2.28
CA LEU A 127 -3.59 -3.75 -2.74
C LEU A 127 -4.18 -4.53 -1.56
N ASN A 128 -3.37 -4.82 -0.54
CA ASN A 128 -3.80 -5.55 0.66
C ASN A 128 -4.99 -4.86 1.32
N THR A 129 -4.93 -3.53 1.47
CA THR A 129 -6.03 -2.79 2.09
C THR A 129 -7.30 -2.84 1.24
N ALA A 130 -7.19 -2.69 -0.09
CA ALA A 130 -8.34 -2.74 -0.99
C ALA A 130 -8.95 -4.15 -1.13
N LEU A 131 -8.18 -5.21 -0.86
CA LEU A 131 -8.67 -6.59 -0.85
C LEU A 131 -9.33 -7.01 0.46
N ALA A 132 -9.06 -6.30 1.56
CA ALA A 132 -9.50 -6.71 2.89
C ALA A 132 -11.01 -6.95 2.97
N VAL A 133 -11.82 -6.02 2.47
CA VAL A 133 -13.29 -6.14 2.49
C VAL A 133 -13.78 -7.24 1.55
N PRO A 134 -13.42 -7.27 0.25
CA PRO A 134 -13.87 -8.33 -0.65
C PRO A 134 -13.50 -9.75 -0.18
N LEU A 135 -12.26 -9.98 0.28
CA LEU A 135 -11.84 -11.30 0.76
C LEU A 135 -12.60 -11.71 2.03
N ASN A 136 -12.89 -10.78 2.94
CA ASN A 136 -13.71 -11.06 4.12
C ASN A 136 -15.14 -11.47 3.73
N ARG A 137 -15.73 -10.80 2.74
CA ARG A 137 -17.06 -11.15 2.20
C ARG A 137 -17.07 -12.53 1.54
N VAL A 138 -15.98 -12.93 0.88
CA VAL A 138 -15.80 -14.31 0.38
C VAL A 138 -15.77 -15.30 1.54
N LEU A 139 -14.98 -15.03 2.58
CA LEU A 139 -14.91 -15.91 3.77
C LEU A 139 -16.26 -16.05 4.48
N ARG A 140 -17.07 -14.98 4.50
CA ARG A 140 -18.44 -14.97 5.04
C ARG A 140 -19.50 -15.53 4.10
N ARG A 141 -19.12 -15.96 2.89
CA ARG A 141 -20.02 -16.46 1.83
C ARG A 141 -21.06 -15.42 1.36
N GLU A 142 -20.76 -14.15 1.54
CA GLU A 142 -21.52 -13.03 1.00
C GLU A 142 -21.17 -12.78 -0.48
N LEU A 143 -19.95 -13.18 -0.88
CA LEU A 143 -19.50 -13.29 -2.26
C LEU A 143 -19.09 -14.74 -2.51
N THR A 144 -19.49 -15.29 -3.66
CA THR A 144 -19.28 -16.70 -3.99
C THR A 144 -18.66 -16.87 -5.39
N PRO A 145 -17.46 -16.32 -5.65
CA PRO A 145 -16.77 -16.54 -6.92
C PRO A 145 -16.39 -18.01 -7.08
N ALA A 146 -16.36 -18.52 -8.31
CA ALA A 146 -15.84 -19.84 -8.62
C ALA A 146 -14.30 -19.89 -8.53
N SER A 147 -13.62 -18.77 -8.85
CA SER A 147 -12.18 -18.67 -8.68
C SER A 147 -11.63 -17.26 -8.41
N ILE A 148 -10.48 -17.21 -7.73
CA ILE A 148 -9.68 -16.01 -7.49
C ILE A 148 -8.22 -16.32 -7.85
N ARG A 149 -7.73 -15.77 -8.95
CA ARG A 149 -6.32 -15.89 -9.38
C ARG A 149 -5.63 -14.55 -9.28
N MET A 150 -4.47 -14.54 -8.64
CA MET A 150 -3.70 -13.32 -8.46
C MET A 150 -2.23 -13.53 -8.82
N ARG A 151 -1.67 -12.61 -9.61
CA ARG A 151 -0.26 -12.60 -10.01
C ARG A 151 0.36 -11.25 -9.67
N LEU A 152 1.44 -11.26 -8.90
CA LEU A 152 2.16 -10.04 -8.51
C LEU A 152 3.57 -10.04 -9.09
N VAL A 153 3.97 -8.92 -9.68
CA VAL A 153 5.35 -8.59 -10.03
C VAL A 153 5.81 -7.44 -9.14
N LEU A 154 6.72 -7.75 -8.22
CA LEU A 154 7.28 -6.81 -7.23
C LEU A 154 8.77 -6.55 -7.51
N PRO A 155 9.38 -5.50 -6.93
CA PRO A 155 10.83 -5.36 -7.02
C PRO A 155 11.54 -6.51 -6.32
N SER A 156 12.67 -6.96 -6.89
CA SER A 156 13.53 -7.98 -6.27
C SER A 156 14.04 -7.52 -4.90
N LEU A 157 14.03 -8.46 -3.95
CA LEU A 157 14.54 -8.24 -2.60
C LEU A 157 16.08 -8.16 -2.55
N ASP A 158 16.76 -8.58 -3.60
CA ASP A 158 18.23 -8.63 -3.65
C ASP A 158 18.83 -7.58 -4.59
N ALA A 159 18.03 -7.06 -5.52
CA ALA A 159 18.49 -6.09 -6.50
C ALA A 159 18.81 -4.71 -5.90
N ARG A 160 19.74 -4.01 -6.55
CA ARG A 160 19.97 -2.58 -6.31
C ARG A 160 18.95 -1.78 -7.12
N LEU A 161 18.06 -1.09 -6.41
CA LEU A 161 17.04 -0.22 -7.00
C LEU A 161 17.55 1.23 -7.01
N ALA A 162 17.09 2.02 -7.98
CA ALA A 162 17.41 3.45 -8.07
C ALA A 162 16.83 4.26 -6.88
N ILE A 163 15.71 3.80 -6.33
CA ILE A 163 15.04 4.34 -5.14
C ILE A 163 14.39 3.19 -4.34
N PRO A 164 14.18 3.37 -3.02
CA PRO A 164 14.60 4.53 -2.24
C PRO A 164 16.10 4.56 -1.96
N ARG A 165 16.65 5.77 -1.79
CA ARG A 165 18.06 6.00 -1.41
C ARG A 165 18.18 7.28 -0.60
N LEU A 166 19.26 7.41 0.17
CA LEU A 166 19.57 8.67 0.86
C LEU A 166 19.75 9.83 -0.13
N VAL A 167 19.30 11.02 0.27
CA VAL A 167 19.62 12.27 -0.44
C VAL A 167 21.10 12.60 -0.23
N GLU A 168 21.58 12.46 1.00
CA GLU A 168 22.97 12.62 1.39
C GLU A 168 23.47 11.40 2.20
N GLY A 169 24.69 10.95 1.91
CA GLY A 169 25.32 9.79 2.55
C GLY A 169 25.27 8.51 1.70
N ASP A 170 25.94 7.48 2.20
CA ASP A 170 26.09 6.18 1.53
C ASP A 170 25.69 5.06 2.49
N SER A 171 24.39 4.74 2.51
CA SER A 171 23.82 3.68 3.34
C SER A 171 22.60 3.09 2.67
N ASP A 172 22.48 1.76 2.77
CA ASP A 172 21.41 0.98 2.14
C ASP A 172 20.17 0.82 3.03
N TRP A 173 20.11 1.46 4.22
CA TRP A 173 18.94 1.33 5.10
C TRP A 173 17.60 1.70 4.43
N PRO A 174 17.50 2.67 3.48
CA PRO A 174 16.24 2.94 2.80
C PRO A 174 15.78 1.75 1.93
N LEU A 175 16.73 1.11 1.24
CA LEU A 175 16.47 -0.11 0.47
C LEU A 175 16.09 -1.28 1.37
N GLN A 176 16.76 -1.43 2.52
CA GLN A 176 16.43 -2.45 3.52
C GLN A 176 15.00 -2.24 4.07
N ARG A 177 14.60 -0.99 4.34
CA ARG A 177 13.23 -0.63 4.72
C ARG A 177 12.23 -1.07 3.64
N LEU A 178 12.46 -0.71 2.37
CA LEU A 178 11.57 -1.11 1.29
C LEU A 178 11.45 -2.64 1.19
N ARG A 179 12.56 -3.36 1.28
CA ARG A 179 12.58 -4.83 1.24
C ARG A 179 11.78 -5.44 2.39
N ALA A 180 11.90 -4.87 3.60
CA ALA A 180 11.12 -5.28 4.76
C ALA A 180 9.61 -5.05 4.53
N LEU A 181 9.23 -3.89 3.99
CA LEU A 181 7.83 -3.58 3.65
C LEU A 181 7.29 -4.55 2.58
N VAL A 182 8.02 -4.77 1.48
CA VAL A 182 7.63 -5.70 0.41
C VAL A 182 7.42 -7.10 0.98
N ARG A 183 8.37 -7.60 1.78
CA ARG A 183 8.28 -8.93 2.40
C ARG A 183 7.06 -9.02 3.33
N ALA A 184 6.87 -8.05 4.23
CA ALA A 184 5.76 -8.05 5.19
C ALA A 184 4.40 -8.03 4.48
N GLN A 185 4.25 -7.18 3.46
CA GLN A 185 2.99 -7.07 2.72
C GLN A 185 2.70 -8.32 1.88
N THR A 186 3.72 -8.97 1.31
CA THR A 186 3.53 -10.24 0.61
C THR A 186 3.12 -11.37 1.56
N VAL A 187 3.74 -11.47 2.75
CA VAL A 187 3.36 -12.47 3.77
C VAL A 187 1.91 -12.28 4.25
N SER A 188 1.48 -11.03 4.43
CA SER A 188 0.09 -10.70 4.79
C SER A 188 -0.90 -11.17 3.71
N LEU A 189 -0.58 -10.91 2.43
CA LEU A 189 -1.42 -11.32 1.31
C LEU A 189 -1.50 -12.83 1.17
N ASP A 190 -0.36 -13.52 1.27
CA ASP A 190 -0.29 -14.99 1.21
C ASP A 190 -1.11 -15.63 2.33
N SER A 191 -1.03 -15.07 3.54
CA SER A 191 -1.85 -15.50 4.69
C SER A 191 -3.35 -15.37 4.39
N ALA A 192 -3.79 -14.29 3.74
CA ALA A 192 -5.19 -14.10 3.37
C ALA A 192 -5.68 -15.13 2.33
N PHE A 193 -4.86 -15.46 1.33
CA PHE A 193 -5.18 -16.51 0.35
C PHE A 193 -5.17 -17.91 0.96
N ASN A 194 -4.23 -18.18 1.87
CA ASN A 194 -4.17 -19.43 2.63
C ASN A 194 -5.42 -19.62 3.49
N GLN A 195 -5.95 -18.56 4.09
CA GLN A 195 -7.22 -18.63 4.84
C GLN A 195 -8.38 -19.07 3.96
N ILE A 196 -8.49 -18.59 2.72
CA ILE A 196 -9.54 -19.03 1.78
C ILE A 196 -9.34 -20.50 1.40
N THR A 197 -8.11 -20.87 1.04
CA THR A 197 -7.77 -22.24 0.60
C THR A 197 -8.01 -23.29 1.69
N GLN A 198 -7.80 -22.93 2.96
CA GLN A 198 -7.96 -23.85 4.10
C GLN A 198 -9.41 -24.02 4.55
N GLN A 199 -10.40 -23.34 3.95
CA GLN A 199 -11.80 -23.46 4.32
C GLN A 199 -12.48 -24.58 3.48
N PRO A 200 -12.72 -25.78 4.05
CA PRO A 200 -13.15 -26.95 3.26
C PRO A 200 -14.52 -26.78 2.61
N ASP A 201 -15.37 -25.95 3.22
CA ASP A 201 -16.75 -25.71 2.80
C ASP A 201 -16.90 -24.49 1.87
N LEU A 202 -15.79 -23.83 1.52
CA LEU A 202 -15.78 -22.71 0.58
C LEU A 202 -15.43 -23.25 -0.82
N PRO A 203 -16.37 -23.29 -1.77
CA PRO A 203 -16.14 -23.85 -3.11
C PRO A 203 -15.42 -22.84 -4.03
N VAL A 204 -14.36 -22.20 -3.54
CA VAL A 204 -13.61 -21.16 -4.26
C VAL A 204 -12.21 -21.68 -4.58
N ARG A 205 -11.86 -21.74 -5.86
CA ARG A 205 -10.47 -22.05 -6.26
C ARG A 205 -9.63 -20.78 -6.13
N SER A 206 -8.65 -20.76 -5.24
CA SER A 206 -7.79 -19.59 -5.06
C SER A 206 -6.33 -19.90 -5.38
N SER A 207 -5.61 -18.93 -5.95
CA SER A 207 -4.17 -19.02 -6.22
C SER A 207 -3.53 -17.64 -6.19
N LEU A 208 -2.36 -17.56 -5.54
CA LEU A 208 -1.50 -16.39 -5.50
C LEU A 208 -0.13 -16.79 -6.00
N GLU A 209 0.39 -16.10 -7.01
CA GLU A 209 1.75 -16.25 -7.48
C GLU A 209 2.47 -14.91 -7.39
N VAL A 210 3.64 -14.89 -6.75
CA VAL A 210 4.44 -13.68 -6.61
C VAL A 210 5.79 -13.89 -7.28
N ARG A 211 6.12 -13.01 -8.21
CA ARG A 211 7.41 -12.93 -8.89
C ARG A 211 8.05 -11.57 -8.63
N THR A 212 9.36 -11.51 -8.84
CA THR A 212 10.13 -10.29 -8.69
C THR A 212 10.96 -9.97 -9.93
N VAL A 213 11.25 -8.69 -10.11
CA VAL A 213 12.12 -8.19 -11.19
C VAL A 213 13.19 -7.26 -10.63
N PRO A 214 14.43 -7.28 -11.15
CA PRO A 214 15.52 -6.44 -10.67
C PRO A 214 15.46 -5.01 -11.27
N VAL A 215 14.26 -4.43 -11.34
CA VAL A 215 14.02 -3.06 -11.82
C VAL A 215 13.30 -2.26 -10.77
N THR A 216 13.49 -0.95 -10.76
CA THR A 216 12.74 -0.02 -9.91
C THR A 216 11.37 0.28 -10.54
N PRO A 217 10.25 -0.11 -9.92
CA PRO A 217 8.93 0.28 -10.37
C PRO A 217 8.75 1.80 -10.30
N LEU A 218 8.48 2.42 -11.45
CA LEU A 218 8.18 3.86 -11.59
C LEU A 218 6.69 4.14 -11.83
N HIS A 219 5.88 3.09 -11.94
CA HIS A 219 4.44 3.18 -11.98
C HIS A 219 3.82 1.95 -11.30
N LYS A 220 2.54 2.07 -10.95
CA LYS A 220 1.65 0.98 -10.54
C LYS A 220 0.83 0.54 -11.73
N LEU A 221 0.59 -0.75 -11.86
CA LEU A 221 -0.36 -1.33 -12.80
C LEU A 221 -1.20 -2.38 -12.08
N TYR A 222 -2.51 -2.31 -12.27
CA TYR A 222 -3.45 -3.35 -11.85
C TYR A 222 -4.29 -3.73 -13.06
N VAL A 223 -4.28 -5.00 -13.46
CA VAL A 223 -5.17 -5.55 -14.49
C VAL A 223 -6.23 -6.37 -13.78
N LEU A 224 -7.49 -5.95 -13.87
CA LEU A 224 -8.63 -6.60 -13.23
C LEU A 224 -9.49 -7.29 -14.30
N ASN A 225 -9.73 -8.58 -14.11
CA ASN A 225 -10.56 -9.45 -14.96
C ASN A 225 -10.22 -9.38 -16.47
N GLY A 226 -8.98 -9.00 -16.80
CA GLY A 226 -8.51 -8.83 -18.18
C GLY A 226 -9.15 -7.67 -18.96
N SER A 227 -10.13 -6.97 -18.39
CA SER A 227 -10.92 -5.94 -19.06
C SER A 227 -10.72 -4.54 -18.49
N THR A 228 -10.15 -4.42 -17.28
CA THR A 228 -9.92 -3.13 -16.62
C THR A 228 -8.44 -3.00 -16.28
N VAL A 229 -7.86 -1.84 -16.58
CA VAL A 229 -6.50 -1.49 -16.19
C VAL A 229 -6.53 -0.23 -15.36
N LEU A 230 -5.88 -0.26 -14.20
CA LEU A 230 -5.61 0.92 -13.38
C LEU A 230 -4.10 1.17 -13.40
N THR A 231 -3.69 2.38 -13.78
CA THR A 231 -2.27 2.74 -13.79
C THR A 231 -2.03 4.09 -13.11
N GLY A 232 -0.86 4.28 -12.52
CA GLY A 232 -0.47 5.56 -11.92
C GLY A 232 1.03 5.67 -11.72
N HIS A 233 1.56 6.87 -11.84
CA HIS A 233 3.00 7.11 -11.74
C HIS A 233 3.43 7.30 -10.29
N TYR A 234 4.57 6.70 -9.94
CA TYR A 234 5.26 7.05 -8.72
C TYR A 234 5.98 8.38 -8.91
N GLN A 235 5.73 9.33 -8.00
CA GLN A 235 6.46 10.60 -7.96
C GLN A 235 7.62 10.46 -6.97
N VAL A 236 8.83 10.70 -7.47
CA VAL A 236 10.05 10.67 -6.65
C VAL A 236 10.22 12.03 -5.99
N LEU A 237 10.27 12.05 -4.66
CA LEU A 237 10.38 13.27 -3.87
C LEU A 237 11.29 13.01 -2.67
N PRO A 238 12.03 14.03 -2.19
CA PRO A 238 12.76 13.93 -0.94
C PRO A 238 11.77 13.88 0.23
N ARG A 239 12.02 12.98 1.19
CA ARG A 239 11.19 12.78 2.38
C ARG A 239 12.06 12.43 3.57
N GLU A 240 11.80 13.07 4.71
CA GLU A 240 12.34 12.65 6.00
C GLU A 240 11.68 11.34 6.44
N VAL A 241 12.48 10.31 6.65
CA VAL A 241 12.02 8.98 7.07
C VAL A 241 12.83 8.49 8.27
N ALA A 242 12.17 7.82 9.21
CA ALA A 242 12.77 7.13 10.33
C ALA A 242 12.38 5.64 10.30
N TRP A 243 13.35 4.74 10.49
CA TRP A 243 13.15 3.28 10.47
C TRP A 243 14.12 2.60 11.43
N GLY A 244 13.60 2.03 12.52
CA GLY A 244 14.42 1.51 13.62
C GLY A 244 15.29 2.61 14.23
N VAL A 245 16.61 2.41 14.24
CA VAL A 245 17.59 3.41 14.69
C VAL A 245 18.00 4.41 13.59
N HIS A 246 17.57 4.18 12.35
CA HIS A 246 17.97 5.00 11.20
C HIS A 246 17.01 6.17 11.02
N ARG A 247 17.58 7.33 10.63
CA ARG A 247 16.83 8.52 10.24
C ARG A 247 17.59 9.27 9.15
N GLY A 248 16.86 9.84 8.19
CA GLY A 248 17.42 10.78 7.23
C GLY A 248 16.45 11.11 6.10
N GLU A 249 16.81 12.11 5.31
CA GLU A 249 16.11 12.45 4.09
C GLU A 249 16.47 11.44 2.98
N ILE A 250 15.45 10.84 2.37
CA ILE A 250 15.57 9.87 1.30
C ILE A 250 14.78 10.34 0.06
N TYR A 251 15.28 10.01 -1.13
CA TYR A 251 14.43 9.98 -2.31
C TYR A 251 13.53 8.76 -2.21
N ASP A 252 12.22 8.98 -2.07
CA ASP A 252 11.21 7.94 -1.94
C ASP A 252 10.02 8.22 -2.86
N VAL A 253 9.03 7.33 -2.90
CA VAL A 253 7.81 7.49 -3.69
C VAL A 253 6.58 7.68 -2.82
N LEU A 254 5.66 8.53 -3.27
CA LEU A 254 4.33 8.61 -2.66
C LEU A 254 3.41 7.54 -3.27
N GLY A 255 3.15 6.47 -2.51
CA GLY A 255 2.28 5.37 -2.94
C GLY A 255 0.79 5.70 -2.84
N ILE A 256 0.32 6.22 -1.71
CA ILE A 256 -1.13 6.34 -1.40
C ILE A 256 -1.72 7.68 -1.91
N GLY A 257 -0.86 8.69 -2.13
CA GLY A 257 -1.23 9.99 -2.70
C GLY A 257 -1.18 10.09 -4.23
N ALA A 258 -0.75 9.04 -4.94
CA ALA A 258 -0.72 9.05 -6.40
C ALA A 258 -2.14 9.04 -6.99
N VAL A 259 -2.29 9.51 -8.22
CA VAL A 259 -3.54 9.40 -8.98
C VAL A 259 -3.51 8.08 -9.76
N LEU A 260 -4.58 7.29 -9.66
CA LEU A 260 -4.81 6.16 -10.55
C LEU A 260 -5.74 6.58 -11.69
N PHE A 261 -5.43 6.11 -12.88
CA PHE A 261 -6.15 6.32 -14.12
C PHE A 261 -6.79 4.99 -14.55
N PRO A 262 -8.13 4.87 -14.49
CA PRO A 262 -8.82 3.68 -14.95
C PRO A 262 -9.00 3.68 -16.47
N TYR A 263 -8.78 2.52 -17.09
CA TYR A 263 -9.03 2.22 -18.49
C TYR A 263 -9.83 0.93 -18.57
N ARG A 264 -10.82 0.87 -19.46
CA ARG A 264 -11.69 -0.30 -19.65
C ARG A 264 -11.73 -0.70 -21.11
N ALA A 265 -11.66 -1.99 -21.36
CA ALA A 265 -11.91 -2.56 -22.67
C ALA A 265 -13.40 -2.44 -22.97
N ASP A 266 -13.69 -1.89 -24.14
CA ASP A 266 -15.00 -1.93 -24.76
C ASP A 266 -15.01 -3.08 -25.79
N PRO A 267 -15.80 -4.15 -25.55
CA PRO A 267 -15.92 -5.28 -26.48
C PRO A 267 -16.47 -4.88 -27.85
N GLU A 268 -17.30 -3.84 -27.92
CA GLU A 268 -17.88 -3.35 -29.17
C GLU A 268 -16.89 -2.47 -29.95
N HIS A 269 -15.93 -1.88 -29.26
CA HIS A 269 -14.92 -0.98 -29.82
C HIS A 269 -13.51 -1.38 -29.38
N SER A 270 -13.04 -2.53 -29.88
CA SER A 270 -11.69 -3.06 -29.58
C SER A 270 -10.55 -2.14 -30.01
N ASP A 271 -10.77 -1.31 -31.04
CA ASP A 271 -9.81 -0.32 -31.52
C ASP A 271 -9.87 1.03 -30.78
N SER A 272 -10.76 1.17 -29.79
CA SER A 272 -10.79 2.37 -28.97
C SER A 272 -9.47 2.56 -28.22
N HIS A 273 -9.10 3.81 -27.95
CA HIS A 273 -7.88 4.13 -27.21
C HIS A 273 -7.81 3.36 -25.87
N SER A 274 -8.94 3.25 -25.17
CA SER A 274 -9.03 2.55 -23.88
C SER A 274 -8.84 1.04 -24.05
N SER A 275 -9.50 0.41 -25.02
CA SER A 275 -9.34 -1.02 -25.34
C SER A 275 -7.91 -1.36 -25.75
N ARG A 276 -7.29 -0.53 -26.60
CA ARG A 276 -5.89 -0.69 -27.01
C ARG A 276 -4.96 -0.55 -25.81
N PHE A 277 -5.16 0.45 -24.95
CA PHE A 277 -4.35 0.62 -23.74
C PHE A 277 -4.45 -0.58 -22.79
N VAL A 278 -5.65 -1.14 -22.63
CA VAL A 278 -5.86 -2.37 -21.83
C VAL A 278 -5.10 -3.54 -22.42
N SER A 279 -5.19 -3.76 -23.73
CA SER A 279 -4.47 -4.85 -24.42
C SER A 279 -2.95 -4.70 -24.28
N GLU A 280 -2.41 -3.53 -24.62
CA GLU A 280 -0.96 -3.26 -24.55
C GLU A 280 -0.41 -3.38 -23.13
N SER A 281 -1.19 -2.95 -22.12
CA SER A 281 -0.79 -3.08 -20.71
C SER A 281 -0.74 -4.54 -20.26
N ARG A 282 -1.66 -5.39 -20.75
CA ARG A 282 -1.65 -6.83 -20.50
C ARG A 282 -0.46 -7.50 -21.16
N ASP A 283 -0.20 -7.18 -22.42
CA ASP A 283 0.94 -7.72 -23.17
C ASP A 283 2.27 -7.30 -22.52
N TRP A 284 2.34 -6.06 -22.04
CA TRP A 284 3.48 -5.58 -21.25
C TRP A 284 3.66 -6.36 -19.95
N PHE A 285 2.59 -6.57 -19.16
CA PHE A 285 2.65 -7.36 -17.94
C PHE A 285 3.12 -8.80 -18.22
N GLU A 286 2.55 -9.45 -19.24
CA GLU A 286 2.94 -10.81 -19.64
C GLU A 286 4.39 -10.89 -20.11
N SER A 287 4.88 -9.84 -20.79
CA SER A 287 6.26 -9.77 -21.22
C SER A 287 7.22 -9.77 -20.02
N LEU A 288 6.90 -9.07 -18.94
CA LEU A 288 7.68 -9.11 -17.70
C LEU A 288 7.55 -10.48 -17.03
N TRP A 289 6.29 -10.91 -16.82
CA TRP A 289 5.93 -12.13 -16.10
C TRP A 289 6.64 -13.36 -16.66
N SER A 290 6.61 -13.52 -17.98
CA SER A 290 7.06 -14.73 -18.66
C SER A 290 8.56 -14.73 -18.99
N ASN A 291 9.19 -13.56 -19.15
CA ASN A 291 10.57 -13.50 -19.64
C ASN A 291 11.61 -13.18 -18.57
N ILE A 292 11.33 -12.26 -17.65
CA ILE A 292 12.35 -11.75 -16.71
C ILE A 292 11.93 -11.80 -15.24
N ALA A 293 10.65 -12.03 -14.94
CA ALA A 293 10.18 -12.13 -13.57
C ALA A 293 10.49 -13.52 -13.00
N GLU A 294 11.15 -13.54 -11.85
CA GLU A 294 11.55 -14.77 -11.14
C GLU A 294 10.67 -15.00 -9.91
N PRO A 295 10.33 -16.25 -9.54
CA PRO A 295 9.57 -16.53 -8.32
C PRO A 295 10.16 -15.84 -7.09
N MET A 296 9.30 -15.18 -6.30
CA MET A 296 9.73 -14.54 -5.05
C MET A 296 10.13 -15.61 -4.02
N LYS A 297 11.33 -15.48 -3.46
CA LYS A 297 11.78 -16.30 -2.33
C LYS A 297 11.40 -15.59 -1.05
N LEU A 298 10.48 -16.16 -0.28
CA LEU A 298 10.07 -15.63 1.03
C LEU A 298 10.90 -16.21 2.18
N ASP A 299 11.62 -17.30 1.93
CA ASP A 299 12.44 -18.02 2.91
C ASP A 299 13.90 -17.51 2.90
N GLU A 300 14.22 -16.53 3.75
CA GLU A 300 15.54 -16.28 4.36
C GLU A 300 15.38 -15.55 5.70
#